data_AF-A0A7V4JFY5-F1
#
_entry.id   AF-A0A7V4JFY5-F1
#
_cell.length_a   1.000
_cell.length_b   1.000
_cell.length_c   1.000
_cell.angle_alpha   90.00
_cell.angle_beta   90.00
_cell.angle_gamma   90.00
#
_symmetry.space_group_name_H-M   'P 1'
#
loop_
_entity.id
_entity.type
_entity.pdbx_description
1 polymer ?
#
loop_
_entity_poly.entity_id
_entity_poly.type
_entity_poly.pdbx_seq_one_letter_code
_entity_poly.pdbx_strand_id
1 'polypeptide(L)'
;MCRYKGGELSWKGPQAPVLSYFDDWRSAVFECPCCGWRGRFRNGVVEAFAGGFDSSCPVCTCPKSNCMIAVVMNPTAEECEVEANLDRLPPRERESIERWLDYRRRWEATSLKSPAQLPELEGDKLVLTWDLEKLEPDDYTVIRHGDVEVWRELAVYEGSDRFREIAELLQARYGDRVVDLVPTERSGFYLYGDEFNAITKVEEARELLRGGPGPLTSV
;
A
#
# COMPACT_ATOMS: atom_id res chain seq x y z
N MET A 1 -32.55 10.16 -17.94
CA MET A 1 -33.75 10.17 -17.07
C MET A 1 -33.84 8.82 -16.35
N CYS A 2 -33.55 8.78 -15.05
CA CYS A 2 -33.63 7.55 -14.25
C CYS A 2 -35.10 7.12 -14.16
N ARG A 3 -35.45 5.93 -14.68
CA ARG A 3 -36.78 5.33 -14.52
C ARG A 3 -36.61 4.01 -13.79
N TYR A 4 -36.99 3.99 -12.51
CA TYR A 4 -37.05 2.76 -11.72
C TYR A 4 -38.40 2.08 -11.96
N LYS A 5 -38.40 0.94 -12.65
CA LYS A 5 -39.53 0.00 -12.67
C LYS A 5 -38.97 -1.41 -12.43
N GLY A 6 -39.37 -2.03 -11.31
CA GLY A 6 -39.42 -3.50 -11.23
C GLY A 6 -38.12 -4.26 -10.96
N GLY A 7 -37.17 -3.74 -10.18
CA GLY A 7 -36.18 -4.58 -9.50
C GLY A 7 -34.99 -5.11 -10.32
N GLU A 8 -34.91 -4.86 -11.64
CA GLU A 8 -33.68 -5.07 -12.42
C GLU A 8 -33.01 -3.74 -12.77
N LEU A 9 -31.73 -3.61 -12.42
CA LEU A 9 -30.89 -2.46 -12.69
C LEU A 9 -29.98 -2.75 -13.87
N SER A 10 -30.29 -2.16 -15.03
CA SER A 10 -29.28 -1.92 -16.07
C SER A 10 -29.06 -0.41 -16.19
N TRP A 11 -28.10 0.11 -15.42
CA TRP A 11 -27.63 1.49 -15.61
C TRP A 11 -26.55 1.48 -16.69
N LYS A 12 -26.87 2.05 -17.86
CA LYS A 12 -25.93 2.37 -18.94
C LYS A 12 -25.71 3.89 -19.03
N GLY A 13 -25.57 4.56 -17.87
CA GLY A 13 -25.25 5.98 -17.88
C GLY A 13 -23.78 6.21 -18.29
N PRO A 14 -23.42 7.42 -18.70
CA PRO A 14 -22.03 7.74 -19.02
C PRO A 14 -21.16 7.47 -17.79
N GLN A 15 -20.07 6.71 -17.97
CA GLN A 15 -19.06 6.54 -16.94
C GLN A 15 -18.47 7.91 -16.61
N ALA A 16 -18.24 8.18 -15.32
CA ALA A 16 -17.55 9.38 -14.90
C ALA A 16 -16.15 9.39 -15.55
N PRO A 17 -15.68 10.54 -16.07
CA PRO A 17 -14.34 10.63 -16.61
C PRO A 17 -13.31 10.34 -15.52
N VAL A 18 -12.32 9.51 -15.85
CA VAL A 18 -11.11 9.30 -15.04
C VAL A 18 -10.03 10.21 -15.59
N LEU A 19 -9.48 11.07 -14.74
CA LEU A 19 -8.52 12.12 -15.09
C LEU A 19 -7.18 11.83 -14.42
N SER A 20 -6.09 12.21 -15.09
CA SER A 20 -4.78 12.26 -14.46
C SER A 20 -4.74 13.44 -13.48
N TYR A 21 -3.90 13.33 -12.45
CA TYR A 21 -3.68 14.40 -11.49
C TYR A 21 -3.25 15.73 -12.13
N PHE A 22 -2.56 15.64 -13.28
CA PHE A 22 -1.97 16.78 -13.99
C PHE A 22 -2.89 17.40 -15.06
N ASP A 23 -4.09 16.86 -15.25
CA ASP A 23 -5.13 17.47 -16.09
C ASP A 23 -5.69 18.76 -15.44
N ASP A 24 -6.35 19.62 -16.22
CA ASP A 24 -6.97 20.85 -15.72
C ASP A 24 -8.31 20.61 -14.98
N TRP A 25 -8.39 19.52 -14.21
CA TRP A 25 -9.60 19.17 -13.45
C TRP A 25 -9.93 20.20 -12.35
N ARG A 26 -8.93 20.96 -11.88
CA ARG A 26 -9.10 21.99 -10.85
C ARG A 26 -9.92 23.18 -11.33
N SER A 27 -9.78 23.55 -12.60
CA SER A 27 -10.44 24.71 -13.20
C SER A 27 -11.62 24.31 -14.09
N ALA A 28 -11.62 23.07 -14.61
CA ALA A 28 -12.68 22.54 -15.45
C ALA A 28 -14.06 22.62 -14.78
N VAL A 29 -15.08 22.87 -15.61
CA VAL A 29 -16.50 22.84 -15.22
C VAL A 29 -17.08 21.51 -15.67
N PHE A 30 -17.59 20.75 -14.71
CA PHE A 30 -18.25 19.47 -14.93
C PHE A 30 -19.76 19.64 -14.92
N GLU A 31 -20.46 18.78 -15.65
CA GLU A 31 -21.92 18.74 -15.69
C GLU A 31 -22.42 17.37 -15.23
N CYS A 32 -23.38 17.37 -14.31
CA CYS A 32 -24.02 16.15 -13.84
C CYS A 32 -24.95 15.60 -14.94
N PRO A 33 -24.74 14.35 -15.41
CA PRO A 33 -25.58 13.76 -16.46
C PRO A 33 -27.01 13.44 -15.97
N CYS A 34 -27.25 13.50 -14.66
CA CYS A 34 -28.53 13.16 -14.03
C CYS A 34 -29.46 14.38 -13.90
N CYS A 35 -28.94 15.53 -13.45
CA CYS A 35 -29.73 16.71 -13.12
C CYS A 35 -29.27 18.01 -13.81
N GLY A 36 -28.18 17.97 -14.59
CA GLY A 36 -27.64 19.15 -15.27
C GLY A 36 -26.92 20.15 -14.36
N TRP A 37 -26.68 19.81 -13.09
CA TRP A 37 -25.86 20.63 -12.20
C TRP A 37 -24.48 20.88 -12.82
N ARG A 38 -23.96 22.11 -12.73
CA ARG A 38 -22.66 22.50 -13.25
C ARG A 38 -21.80 23.13 -12.17
N GLY A 39 -20.54 22.73 -12.09
CA GLY A 39 -19.59 23.29 -11.13
C GLY A 39 -18.18 22.74 -11.33
N ARG A 40 -17.20 23.28 -10.60
CA ARG A 40 -15.85 22.72 -10.59
C ARG A 40 -15.82 21.44 -9.76
N PHE A 41 -14.76 20.66 -9.89
CA PHE A 41 -14.56 19.43 -9.13
C PHE A 41 -14.81 19.61 -7.62
N ARG A 42 -14.26 20.68 -7.02
CA ARG A 42 -14.43 20.99 -5.58
C ARG A 42 -15.80 21.52 -5.18
N ASN A 43 -16.67 21.85 -6.14
CA ASN A 43 -18.04 22.25 -5.84
C ASN A 43 -18.98 21.05 -5.67
N GLY A 44 -18.53 19.83 -6.00
CA GLY A 44 -19.24 18.59 -5.71
C GLY A 44 -18.97 18.05 -4.31
N VAL A 45 -19.51 16.86 -4.03
CA VAL A 45 -19.18 16.06 -2.83
C VAL A 45 -17.91 15.30 -3.14
N VAL A 46 -16.81 15.64 -2.47
CA VAL A 46 -15.48 15.09 -2.74
C VAL A 46 -15.13 14.04 -1.69
N GLU A 47 -14.78 12.84 -2.14
CA GLU A 47 -14.23 11.78 -1.30
C GLU A 47 -12.79 11.48 -1.72
N ALA A 48 -11.94 11.16 -0.73
CA ALA A 48 -10.53 10.89 -0.91
C ALA A 48 -10.23 9.42 -0.56
N PHE A 49 -9.46 8.77 -1.43
CA PHE A 49 -9.05 7.38 -1.31
C PHE A 49 -7.54 7.26 -1.52
N ALA A 50 -6.97 6.10 -1.16
CA ALA A 50 -5.53 5.85 -1.35
C ALA A 50 -5.07 6.07 -2.81
N GLY A 51 -5.91 5.74 -3.79
CA GLY A 51 -5.60 5.85 -5.21
C GLY A 51 -6.01 7.16 -5.90
N GLY A 52 -6.67 8.09 -5.21
CA GLY A 52 -7.16 9.32 -5.84
C GLY A 52 -8.36 9.95 -5.13
N PHE A 53 -9.08 10.80 -5.85
CA PHE A 53 -10.26 11.51 -5.35
C PHE A 53 -11.38 11.36 -6.35
N ASP A 54 -12.61 11.23 -5.87
CA ASP A 54 -13.79 11.39 -6.72
C ASP A 54 -14.56 12.65 -6.35
N SER A 55 -15.41 13.09 -7.27
CA SER A 55 -16.38 14.13 -7.02
C SER A 55 -17.74 13.68 -7.52
N SER A 56 -18.75 13.85 -6.69
CA SER A 56 -20.14 13.51 -6.99
C SER A 56 -21.04 14.74 -6.98
N CYS A 57 -22.13 14.68 -7.75
CA CYS A 57 -23.10 15.76 -7.81
C CYS A 57 -23.71 16.06 -6.41
N PRO A 58 -23.69 17.32 -5.93
CA PRO A 58 -24.17 17.65 -4.59
C PRO A 58 -25.70 17.79 -4.50
N VAL A 59 -26.41 17.76 -5.63
CA VAL A 59 -27.87 17.96 -5.70
C VAL A 59 -28.62 16.63 -5.82
N CYS A 60 -28.00 15.62 -6.41
CA CYS A 60 -28.65 14.32 -6.60
C CYS A 60 -28.68 13.55 -5.29
N THR A 61 -29.88 13.26 -4.79
CA THR A 61 -30.09 12.45 -3.58
C THR A 61 -30.33 10.96 -3.89
N CYS A 62 -30.06 10.53 -5.12
CA CYS A 62 -30.34 9.16 -5.55
C CYS A 62 -29.37 8.18 -4.83
N PRO A 63 -29.86 7.29 -3.95
CA PRO A 63 -28.99 6.39 -3.19
C PRO A 63 -28.27 5.36 -4.06
N LYS A 64 -28.70 5.21 -5.33
CA LYS A 64 -28.18 4.20 -6.27
C LYS A 64 -27.39 4.79 -7.43
N SER A 65 -27.35 6.11 -7.55
CA SER A 65 -26.51 6.83 -8.50
C SER A 65 -25.92 8.00 -7.76
N ASN A 66 -24.86 7.74 -6.99
CA ASN A 66 -23.93 8.80 -6.63
C ASN A 66 -23.42 9.31 -7.98
N CYS A 67 -24.07 10.33 -8.55
CA CYS A 67 -23.86 10.74 -9.94
C CYS A 67 -22.49 11.41 -9.98
N MET A 68 -21.47 10.56 -10.06
CA MET A 68 -20.06 10.91 -10.07
C MET A 68 -19.79 11.73 -11.33
N ILE A 69 -19.18 12.88 -11.13
CA ILE A 69 -18.90 13.85 -12.19
C ILE A 69 -17.46 13.71 -12.71
N ALA A 70 -16.54 13.21 -11.90
CA ALA A 70 -15.17 12.86 -12.28
C ALA A 70 -14.47 12.04 -11.19
N VAL A 71 -13.45 11.29 -11.58
CA VAL A 71 -12.43 10.67 -10.72
C VAL A 71 -11.08 11.26 -11.12
N VAL A 72 -10.25 11.62 -10.15
CA VAL A 72 -8.87 12.07 -10.35
C VAL A 72 -7.96 11.05 -9.67
N MET A 73 -7.12 10.39 -10.44
CA MET A 73 -6.14 9.46 -9.89
C MET A 73 -5.00 10.23 -9.21
N ASN A 74 -4.50 9.71 -8.09
CA ASN A 74 -3.25 10.19 -7.52
C ASN A 74 -2.11 9.97 -8.52
N PRO A 75 -1.09 10.85 -8.55
CA PRO A 75 0.08 10.63 -9.38
C PRO A 75 0.71 9.26 -9.09
N THR A 76 0.97 8.47 -10.12
CA THR A 76 1.76 7.25 -10.00
C THR A 76 3.24 7.56 -9.80
N ALA A 77 4.00 6.56 -9.37
CA ALA A 77 5.45 6.50 -9.39
C ALA A 77 6.07 7.06 -10.68
N GLU A 78 5.58 6.59 -11.83
CA GLU A 78 6.06 6.93 -13.17
C GLU A 78 5.60 8.34 -13.58
N GLU A 79 4.40 8.78 -13.16
CA GLU A 79 3.94 10.15 -13.36
C GLU A 79 4.65 11.18 -12.46
N CYS A 80 5.15 10.76 -11.28
CA CYS A 80 6.00 11.56 -10.38
C CYS A 80 7.46 11.60 -10.81
N GLU A 81 7.94 10.60 -11.56
CA GLU A 81 9.26 10.63 -12.23
C GLU A 81 9.36 11.74 -13.29
N VAL A 82 8.24 12.38 -13.61
CA VAL A 82 8.25 13.66 -14.29
C VAL A 82 8.70 14.76 -13.31
N GLU A 83 10.02 14.86 -13.10
CA GLU A 83 10.66 16.08 -12.58
C GLU A 83 10.15 17.34 -13.32
N ALA A 84 9.63 17.21 -14.54
CA ALA A 84 9.03 18.30 -15.32
C ALA A 84 7.65 18.79 -14.82
N ASN A 85 7.01 18.14 -13.84
CA ASN A 85 5.70 18.55 -13.32
C ASN A 85 5.68 18.89 -11.83
N LEU A 86 6.77 18.64 -11.08
CA LEU A 86 6.90 19.01 -9.66
C LEU A 86 6.63 20.51 -9.45
N ASP A 87 7.05 21.34 -10.41
CA ASP A 87 6.84 22.78 -10.37
C ASP A 87 5.38 23.23 -10.51
N ARG A 88 4.52 22.35 -11.05
CA ARG A 88 3.08 22.60 -11.21
C ARG A 88 2.27 22.23 -9.97
N LEU A 89 2.91 21.65 -8.95
CA LEU A 89 2.28 21.26 -7.70
C LEU A 89 2.31 22.39 -6.66
N PRO A 90 1.23 22.54 -5.86
CA PRO A 90 1.26 23.33 -4.64
C PRO A 90 2.41 22.91 -3.72
N PRO A 91 3.05 23.84 -2.96
CA PRO A 91 4.23 23.53 -2.15
C PRO A 91 4.09 22.33 -1.20
N ARG A 92 2.93 22.18 -0.53
CA ARG A 92 2.67 21.04 0.38
C ARG A 92 2.56 19.70 -0.33
N GLU A 93 2.02 19.70 -1.54
CA GLU A 93 1.90 18.49 -2.37
C GLU A 93 3.28 18.10 -2.90
N ARG A 94 4.08 19.09 -3.35
CA ARG A 94 5.48 18.89 -3.76
C ARG A 94 6.31 18.25 -2.63
N GLU A 95 6.28 18.83 -1.43
CA GLU A 95 7.01 18.32 -0.28
C GLU A 95 6.62 16.86 0.06
N SER A 96 5.33 16.54 -0.06
CA SER A 96 4.83 15.18 0.20
C SER A 96 5.31 14.18 -0.84
N ILE A 97 5.31 14.56 -2.13
CA ILE A 97 5.84 13.72 -3.21
C ILE A 97 7.35 13.58 -3.11
N GLU A 98 8.09 14.64 -2.79
CA GLU A 98 9.53 14.59 -2.58
C GLU A 98 9.90 13.62 -1.45
N ARG A 99 9.18 13.67 -0.31
CA ARG A 99 9.34 12.69 0.78
C ARG A 99 9.04 11.26 0.33
N TRP A 100 7.96 11.06 -0.43
CA TRP A 100 7.59 9.74 -0.91
C TRP A 100 8.62 9.17 -1.91
N LEU A 101 9.11 9.99 -2.84
CA LEU A 101 10.17 9.61 -3.78
C LEU A 101 11.46 9.27 -3.03
N ASP A 102 11.79 10.03 -2.00
CA ASP A 102 12.95 9.78 -1.16
C ASP A 102 12.82 8.47 -0.37
N TYR A 103 11.68 8.25 0.28
CA TYR A 103 11.34 6.99 0.91
C TYR A 103 11.45 5.83 -0.07
N ARG A 104 10.89 5.95 -1.28
CA ARG A 104 10.94 4.92 -2.32
C ARG A 104 12.37 4.60 -2.75
N ARG A 105 13.22 5.62 -2.92
CA ARG A 105 14.65 5.42 -3.24
C ARG A 105 15.37 4.69 -2.12
N ARG A 106 15.13 5.06 -0.85
CA ARG A 106 15.74 4.42 0.31
C ARG A 106 15.24 2.98 0.50
N TRP A 107 13.95 2.75 0.30
CA TRP A 107 13.34 1.42 0.26
C TRP A 107 14.05 0.56 -0.78
N GLU A 108 14.06 1.01 -2.03
CA GLU A 108 14.70 0.27 -3.13
C GLU A 108 16.20 0.00 -2.87
N ALA A 109 16.90 0.90 -2.18
CA ALA A 109 18.30 0.72 -1.82
C ALA A 109 18.54 -0.26 -0.65
N THR A 110 17.57 -0.43 0.25
CA THR A 110 17.77 -1.15 1.52
C THR A 110 16.96 -2.44 1.65
N SER A 111 15.92 -2.64 0.85
CA SER A 111 15.11 -3.86 0.93
C SER A 111 15.90 -5.10 0.51
N LEU A 112 15.71 -6.20 1.26
CA LEU A 112 16.19 -7.52 0.89
C LEU A 112 15.43 -8.02 -0.35
N LYS A 113 16.14 -8.32 -1.44
CA LYS A 113 15.51 -8.75 -2.71
C LYS A 113 15.87 -10.17 -3.10
N SER A 114 16.97 -10.67 -2.57
CA SER A 114 17.47 -12.00 -2.93
C SER A 114 18.18 -12.67 -1.75
N PRO A 115 18.17 -14.01 -1.71
CA PRO A 115 18.92 -14.78 -0.71
C PRO A 115 20.43 -14.48 -0.74
N ALA A 116 20.98 -14.08 -1.89
CA ALA A 116 22.41 -13.81 -2.05
C ALA A 116 22.90 -12.58 -1.27
N GLN A 117 22.00 -11.69 -0.84
CA GLN A 117 22.33 -10.53 -0.01
C GLN A 117 22.51 -10.88 1.46
N LEU A 118 22.03 -12.05 1.89
CA LEU A 118 22.12 -12.50 3.27
C LEU A 118 23.53 -13.07 3.57
N PRO A 119 24.10 -12.78 4.75
CA PRO A 119 25.40 -13.31 5.15
C PRO A 119 25.33 -14.82 5.38
N GLU A 120 26.49 -15.49 5.41
CA GLU A 120 26.54 -16.85 5.95
C GLU A 120 26.46 -16.81 7.48
N LEU A 121 25.68 -17.71 8.07
CA LEU A 121 25.53 -17.83 9.52
C LEU A 121 26.10 -19.18 9.96
N GLU A 122 26.58 -19.28 11.19
CA GLU A 122 27.01 -20.54 11.77
C GLU A 122 25.85 -21.25 12.50
N GLY A 123 25.92 -22.58 12.59
CA GLY A 123 24.99 -23.41 13.36
C GLY A 123 23.97 -24.18 12.51
N ASP A 124 23.57 -25.34 13.02
CA ASP A 124 22.67 -26.26 12.30
C ASP A 124 21.19 -25.90 12.44
N LYS A 125 20.85 -25.05 13.41
CA LYS A 125 19.50 -24.55 13.67
C LYS A 125 19.55 -23.07 14.01
N LEU A 126 18.80 -22.28 13.26
CA LEU A 126 18.78 -20.82 13.29
C LEU A 126 17.38 -20.38 13.69
N VAL A 127 17.26 -19.81 14.89
CA VAL A 127 16.06 -19.10 15.34
C VAL A 127 16.36 -17.62 15.17
N LEU A 128 15.70 -17.00 14.20
CA LEU A 128 15.88 -15.59 13.90
C LEU A 128 14.82 -14.77 14.61
N THR A 129 15.10 -13.49 14.84
CA THR A 129 14.14 -12.54 15.42
C THR A 129 13.83 -11.44 14.42
N TRP A 130 12.56 -11.03 14.37
CA TRP A 130 12.08 -9.85 13.66
C TRP A 130 11.85 -8.76 14.68
N ASP A 131 12.70 -7.73 14.67
CA ASP A 131 12.65 -6.63 15.61
C ASP A 131 12.42 -5.28 14.90
N LEU A 132 12.09 -4.26 15.70
CA LEU A 132 11.93 -2.89 15.24
C LEU A 132 12.95 -1.99 15.95
N GLU A 133 13.69 -1.21 15.18
CA GLU A 133 14.53 -0.13 15.70
C GLU A 133 13.98 1.22 15.25
N LYS A 134 13.76 2.12 16.21
CA LYS A 134 13.32 3.48 15.92
C LYS A 134 14.52 4.40 15.79
N LEU A 135 14.76 4.94 14.60
CA LEU A 135 15.93 5.76 14.27
C LEU A 135 15.53 6.95 13.41
N GLU A 136 15.17 8.07 14.06
CA GLU A 136 14.77 9.31 13.36
C GLU A 136 15.70 9.64 12.17
N PRO A 137 15.16 9.82 10.96
CA PRO A 137 13.74 10.02 10.65
C PRO A 137 12.93 8.73 10.35
N ASP A 138 13.54 7.55 10.39
CA ASP A 138 12.93 6.30 9.91
C ASP A 138 12.92 5.19 10.98
N ASP A 139 11.90 4.34 10.92
CA ASP A 139 11.91 3.08 11.66
C ASP A 139 12.47 1.97 10.76
N TYR A 140 13.19 1.02 11.35
CA TYR A 140 13.83 -0.09 10.64
C TYR A 140 13.36 -1.43 11.18
N THR A 141 13.02 -2.35 10.28
CA THR A 141 12.92 -3.77 10.59
C THR A 141 14.33 -4.33 10.64
N VAL A 142 14.65 -5.07 11.70
CA VAL A 142 15.96 -5.70 11.86
C VAL A 142 15.80 -7.19 12.15
N ILE A 143 16.52 -8.00 11.38
CA ILE A 143 16.57 -9.44 11.55
C ILE A 143 17.84 -9.80 12.31
N ARG A 144 17.71 -10.56 13.41
CA ARG A 144 18.87 -10.96 14.22
C ARG A 144 18.94 -12.45 14.49
N HIS A 145 20.17 -12.94 14.62
CA HIS A 145 20.51 -14.24 15.17
C HIS A 145 21.33 -14.04 16.45
N GLY A 146 20.68 -14.10 17.62
CA GLY A 146 21.30 -13.64 18.87
C GLY A 146 21.70 -12.17 18.78
N ASP A 147 22.98 -11.88 19.02
CA ASP A 147 23.53 -10.52 18.95
C ASP A 147 23.96 -10.10 17.53
N VAL A 148 23.87 -10.99 16.55
CA VAL A 148 24.28 -10.72 15.16
C VAL A 148 23.12 -10.13 14.38
N GLU A 149 23.31 -8.94 13.84
CA GLU A 149 22.43 -8.35 12.83
C GLU A 149 22.63 -9.06 11.49
N VAL A 150 21.60 -9.80 11.06
CA VAL A 150 21.60 -10.56 9.80
C VAL A 150 21.25 -9.66 8.63
N TRP A 151 20.25 -8.81 8.82
CA TRP A 151 19.79 -7.85 7.82
C TRP A 151 19.01 -6.72 8.47
N ARG A 152 18.97 -5.56 7.81
CA ARG A 152 18.09 -4.46 8.16
C ARG A 152 17.50 -3.80 6.91
N GLU A 153 16.27 -3.34 7.01
CA GLU A 153 15.60 -2.55 5.98
C GLU A 153 14.63 -1.56 6.62
N LEU A 154 14.15 -0.58 5.85
CA LEU A 154 13.09 0.31 6.32
C LEU A 154 11.89 -0.52 6.81
N ALA A 155 11.28 -0.09 7.91
CA ALA A 155 10.10 -0.75 8.44
C ALA A 155 8.87 -0.32 7.64
N VAL A 156 8.02 -1.29 7.25
CA VAL A 156 6.66 -1.04 6.73
C VAL A 156 5.61 -1.31 7.80
N TYR A 157 4.71 -0.35 8.04
CA TYR A 157 3.56 -0.53 8.93
C TYR A 157 2.61 -1.56 8.30
N GLU A 158 2.09 -2.49 9.10
CA GLU A 158 1.34 -3.66 8.62
C GLU A 158 2.17 -4.55 7.68
N GLY A 159 3.44 -4.73 8.02
CA GLY A 159 4.40 -5.49 7.23
C GLY A 159 4.21 -7.01 7.22
N SER A 160 3.01 -7.55 7.47
CA SER A 160 2.77 -9.00 7.56
C SER A 160 3.07 -9.74 6.24
N ASP A 161 2.76 -9.13 5.10
CA ASP A 161 3.11 -9.67 3.78
C ASP A 161 4.62 -9.64 3.55
N ARG A 162 5.29 -8.56 4.00
CA ARG A 162 6.74 -8.43 3.92
C ARG A 162 7.44 -9.43 4.84
N PHE A 163 6.88 -9.71 6.01
CA PHE A 163 7.36 -10.73 6.92
C PHE A 163 7.39 -12.11 6.25
N ARG A 164 6.32 -12.47 5.53
CA ARG A 164 6.28 -13.73 4.77
C ARG A 164 7.34 -13.76 3.66
N GLU A 165 7.46 -12.71 2.87
CA GLU A 165 8.48 -12.63 1.81
C GLU A 165 9.90 -12.81 2.37
N ILE A 166 10.20 -12.18 3.50
CA ILE A 166 11.47 -12.34 4.20
C ILE A 166 11.65 -13.78 4.71
N ALA A 167 10.62 -14.40 5.28
CA ALA A 167 10.68 -15.80 5.69
C ALA A 167 11.02 -16.73 4.51
N GLU A 168 10.42 -16.51 3.34
CA GLU A 168 10.73 -17.26 2.12
C GLU A 168 12.18 -17.04 1.65
N LEU A 169 12.69 -15.80 1.72
CA LEU A 169 14.09 -15.49 1.38
C LEU A 169 15.08 -16.14 2.36
N LEU A 170 14.76 -16.17 3.65
CA LEU A 170 15.54 -16.84 4.69
C LEU A 170 15.56 -18.36 4.47
N GLN A 171 14.40 -18.96 4.17
CA GLN A 171 14.32 -20.38 3.82
C GLN A 171 15.11 -20.71 2.56
N ALA A 172 15.03 -19.86 1.52
CA ALA A 172 15.79 -20.05 0.30
C ALA A 172 17.31 -19.93 0.52
N ARG A 173 17.76 -19.09 1.47
CA ARG A 173 19.19 -18.93 1.79
C ARG A 173 19.73 -20.07 2.63
N TYR A 174 19.05 -20.42 3.71
CA TYR A 174 19.59 -21.28 4.77
C TYR A 174 18.95 -22.68 4.79
N GLY A 175 17.89 -22.90 4.00
CA GLY A 175 17.15 -24.16 3.95
C GLY A 175 16.56 -24.53 5.30
N ASP A 176 16.58 -25.83 5.60
CA ASP A 176 16.05 -26.41 6.84
C ASP A 176 16.78 -25.95 8.11
N ARG A 177 17.90 -25.20 7.97
CA ARG A 177 18.60 -24.62 9.11
C ARG A 177 17.78 -23.52 9.77
N VAL A 178 16.97 -22.74 9.03
CA VAL A 178 16.09 -21.74 9.65
C VAL A 178 14.84 -22.45 10.17
N VAL A 179 14.67 -22.44 11.49
CA VAL A 179 13.57 -23.14 12.15
C VAL A 179 12.44 -22.22 12.57
N ASP A 180 12.69 -20.91 12.70
CA ASP A 180 11.67 -19.90 13.03
C ASP A 180 12.19 -18.48 12.73
N LEU A 181 11.25 -17.57 12.53
CA LEU A 181 11.46 -16.12 12.53
C LEU A 181 10.47 -15.56 13.54
N VAL A 182 10.96 -15.06 14.68
CA VAL A 182 10.11 -14.72 15.83
C VAL A 182 9.95 -13.20 15.91
N PRO A 183 8.74 -12.64 15.77
CA PRO A 183 8.48 -11.25 16.08
C PRO A 183 8.78 -10.94 17.55
N THR A 184 9.49 -9.85 17.79
CA THR A 184 9.63 -9.30 19.15
C THR A 184 8.36 -8.54 19.55
N GLU A 185 8.10 -8.41 20.86
CA GLU A 185 7.02 -7.56 21.37
C GLU A 185 7.11 -6.12 20.84
N ARG A 186 8.34 -5.60 20.70
CA ARG A 186 8.59 -4.25 20.20
C ARG A 186 8.14 -4.07 18.75
N SER A 187 8.31 -5.08 17.92
CA SER A 187 7.87 -5.06 16.53
C SER A 187 6.37 -5.22 16.35
N GLY A 188 5.66 -5.76 17.35
CA GLY A 188 4.27 -6.20 17.22
C GLY A 188 3.32 -5.12 16.72
N PHE A 189 3.35 -3.92 17.28
CA PHE A 189 2.49 -2.83 16.83
C PHE A 189 2.68 -2.49 15.35
N TYR A 190 3.92 -2.46 14.90
CA TYR A 190 4.26 -2.07 13.54
C TYR A 190 4.06 -3.20 12.54
N LEU A 191 4.31 -4.44 12.97
CA LEU A 191 4.10 -5.64 12.17
C LEU A 191 2.61 -5.93 11.94
N TYR A 192 1.78 -5.81 12.98
CA TYR A 192 0.37 -6.22 12.92
C TYR A 192 -0.59 -5.07 12.58
N GLY A 193 -0.31 -3.86 13.08
CA GLY A 193 -1.18 -2.69 12.88
C GLY A 193 -2.65 -2.96 13.18
N ASP A 194 -3.52 -2.55 12.25
CA ASP A 194 -4.97 -2.78 12.26
C ASP A 194 -5.42 -3.77 11.18
N GLU A 195 -4.48 -4.43 10.52
CA GLU A 195 -4.74 -5.48 9.55
C GLU A 195 -5.34 -6.73 10.23
N PHE A 196 -6.60 -6.99 9.91
CA PHE A 196 -7.42 -8.03 10.54
C PHE A 196 -6.79 -9.44 10.52
N ASN A 197 -6.06 -9.81 9.47
CA ASN A 197 -5.47 -11.13 9.30
C ASN A 197 -3.94 -11.18 9.50
N ALA A 198 -3.32 -10.11 9.99
CA ALA A 198 -1.86 -10.02 10.12
C ALA A 198 -1.28 -11.15 10.99
N ILE A 199 -1.93 -11.45 12.12
CA ILE A 199 -1.49 -12.53 13.03
C ILE A 199 -1.48 -13.88 12.31
N THR A 200 -2.55 -14.19 11.56
CA THR A 200 -2.64 -15.43 10.80
C THR A 200 -1.55 -15.52 9.74
N LYS A 201 -1.33 -14.45 8.95
CA LYS A 201 -0.27 -14.41 7.93
C LYS A 201 1.11 -14.65 8.54
N VAL A 202 1.40 -14.05 9.69
CA VAL A 202 2.68 -14.20 10.39
C VAL A 202 2.86 -15.62 10.92
N GLU A 203 1.83 -16.23 11.53
CA GLU A 203 1.93 -17.61 11.99
C GLU A 203 2.08 -18.61 10.82
N GLU A 204 1.38 -18.43 9.70
CA GLU A 204 1.56 -19.25 8.50
C GLU A 204 2.99 -19.17 7.96
N ALA A 205 3.57 -17.96 7.90
CA ALA A 205 4.96 -17.77 7.49
C ALA A 205 5.96 -18.46 8.44
N ARG A 206 5.68 -18.47 9.74
CA ARG A 206 6.51 -19.18 10.74
C ARG A 206 6.36 -20.70 10.63
N GLU A 207 5.16 -21.20 10.39
CA GLU A 207 4.91 -22.62 10.16
C GLU A 207 5.63 -23.14 8.92
N LEU A 208 5.69 -22.34 7.84
CA LEU A 208 6.49 -22.65 6.65
C LEU A 208 7.97 -22.89 6.98
N LEU A 209 8.56 -22.09 7.87
CA LEU A 209 9.95 -22.28 8.32
C LEU A 209 10.13 -23.53 9.19
N ARG A 210 9.10 -23.92 9.95
CA ARG A 210 9.13 -25.12 10.81
C ARG A 210 8.92 -26.43 10.05
N GLY A 211 8.79 -26.37 8.71
CA GLY A 211 8.47 -27.55 7.89
C GLY A 211 6.99 -27.94 7.91
N GLY A 212 6.10 -27.01 8.29
CA GLY A 212 4.66 -27.18 8.16
C GLY A 212 4.23 -27.26 6.69
N PRO A 213 3.05 -27.85 6.40
CA PRO A 213 2.50 -27.81 5.05
C PRO A 213 2.33 -26.34 4.64
N GLY A 214 2.91 -25.96 3.50
CA GLY A 214 2.67 -24.64 2.90
C GLY A 214 1.17 -24.36 2.73
N PRO A 215 0.77 -23.09 2.55
CA PRO A 215 -0.61 -22.65 2.76
C PRO A 215 -1.61 -23.51 1.98
N LEU A 216 -2.72 -23.84 2.64
CA LEU A 216 -3.89 -24.39 1.97
C LEU A 216 -4.36 -23.37 0.93
N THR A 217 -4.05 -23.63 -0.34
CA THR A 217 -4.65 -22.91 -1.47
C THR A 217 -6.17 -22.95 -1.28
N SER A 218 -6.75 -21.79 -0.96
CA SER A 218 -8.20 -21.61 -0.95
C SER A 218 -8.73 -21.99 -2.33
N VAL A 219 -9.61 -23.00 -2.34
CA VAL A 219 -10.39 -23.45 -3.50
C VAL A 219 -11.38 -22.38 -3.92
#